data_AF-A0A173LHX8-F1
#
_entry.id   AF-A0A173LHX8-F1
#
_cell.length_a   1.000
_cell.length_b   1.000
_cell.length_c   1.000
_cell.angle_alpha   90.00
_cell.angle_beta   90.00
_cell.angle_gamma   90.00
#
_symmetry.space_group_name_H-M   'P 1'
#
loop_
_entity.id
_entity.type
_entity.pdbx_description
1 polymer ?
#
loop_
_entity_poly.entity_id
_entity_poly.type
_entity_poly.pdbx_seq_one_letter_code
_entity_poly.pdbx_strand_id
1 'polypeptide(L)'
;MGNERFADVLSASLINVMSSLPSEMRRTLTWDQGAEMSSHGVTSAALGLKIYFCDPASPWQRGSNENTNGLLRQYFPKGTPLQRYTQDDPDAVASRLNHRPRKCLDWATPAERFSREIESQTT
;
A
#
# COMPACT_ATOMS: atom_id res chain seq x y z
N MET A 1 -3.46 17.01 19.27
CA MET A 1 -4.65 16.15 19.54
C MET A 1 -5.41 15.70 18.29
N GLY A 2 -5.44 16.42 17.16
CA GLY A 2 -6.15 15.94 15.94
C GLY A 2 -5.41 14.86 15.13
N ASN A 3 -4.08 14.98 14.98
CA ASN A 3 -3.29 14.05 14.15
C ASN A 3 -3.06 12.68 14.80
N GLU A 4 -2.99 12.59 16.13
CA GLU A 4 -2.75 11.32 16.84
C GLU A 4 -3.89 10.33 16.58
N ARG A 5 -5.14 10.80 16.70
CA ARG A 5 -6.32 9.97 16.41
C ARG A 5 -6.38 9.53 14.95
N PHE A 6 -5.90 10.36 14.02
CA PHE A 6 -5.82 9.99 12.61
C PHE A 6 -4.73 8.93 12.37
N ALA A 7 -3.55 9.11 12.96
CA ALA A 7 -2.45 8.15 12.85
C ALA A 7 -2.80 6.79 13.45
N ASP A 8 -3.54 6.75 14.56
CA ASP A 8 -3.99 5.51 15.19
C ASP A 8 -5.02 4.77 14.34
N VAL A 9 -5.98 5.49 13.75
CA VAL A 9 -6.96 4.90 12.81
C VAL A 9 -6.26 4.35 11.57
N LEU A 10 -5.28 5.07 11.04
CA LEU A 10 -4.50 4.60 9.89
C LEU A 10 -3.65 3.38 10.25
N SER A 11 -2.97 3.39 11.39
CA SER A 11 -2.20 2.24 11.89
C SER A 11 -3.08 1.00 12.04
N ALA A 12 -4.24 1.11 12.69
CA ALA A 12 -5.19 0.00 12.85
C ALA A 12 -5.68 -0.54 11.50
N SER A 13 -6.02 0.34 10.56
CA SER A 13 -6.48 -0.04 9.22
C SER A 13 -5.37 -0.73 8.42
N LEU A 14 -4.15 -0.20 8.47
CA LEU A 14 -2.97 -0.77 7.83
C LEU A 14 -2.63 -2.15 8.42
N ILE A 15 -2.71 -2.31 9.74
CA ILE A 15 -2.51 -3.59 10.40
C ILE A 15 -3.50 -4.63 9.88
N ASN A 16 -4.78 -4.28 9.80
CA ASN A 16 -5.82 -5.19 9.30
C ASN A 16 -5.55 -5.63 7.86
N VAL A 17 -5.29 -4.67 6.96
CA VAL A 17 -5.03 -4.98 5.54
C VAL A 17 -3.77 -5.82 5.38
N MET A 18 -2.66 -5.41 6.00
CA MET A 18 -1.38 -6.12 5.85
C MET A 18 -1.43 -7.52 6.45
N SER A 19 -2.24 -7.76 7.48
CA SER A 19 -2.39 -9.08 8.13
C SER A 19 -3.13 -10.10 7.26
N SER A 20 -3.79 -9.66 6.19
CA SER A 20 -4.32 -10.57 5.17
C SER A 20 -3.25 -11.14 4.22
N LEU A 21 -2.05 -10.55 4.20
CA LEU A 21 -0.95 -11.00 3.36
C LEU A 21 -0.11 -12.07 4.08
N PRO A 22 0.39 -13.09 3.35
CA PRO A 22 1.33 -14.08 3.91
C PRO A 22 2.56 -13.39 4.54
N SER A 23 3.01 -13.85 5.71
CA SER A 23 4.12 -13.28 6.49
C SER A 23 5.39 -13.07 5.67
N GLU A 24 5.64 -14.01 4.76
CA GLU A 24 6.81 -14.10 3.89
C GLU A 24 6.87 -12.94 2.88
N MET A 25 5.69 -12.38 2.55
CA MET A 25 5.51 -11.29 1.57
C MET A 25 5.50 -9.90 2.19
N ARG A 26 5.50 -9.79 3.52
CA ARG A 26 5.37 -8.54 4.28
C ARG A 26 6.57 -8.29 5.18
N ARG A 27 7.77 -8.34 4.57
CA ARG A 27 9.05 -8.25 5.27
C ARG A 27 9.39 -6.82 5.72
N THR A 28 9.11 -5.85 4.86
CA THR A 28 9.42 -4.43 5.09
C THR A 28 8.32 -3.56 4.50
N LEU A 29 8.20 -2.34 5.03
CA LEU A 29 7.32 -1.30 4.52
C LEU A 29 8.14 -0.01 4.37
N THR A 30 8.06 0.63 3.20
CA THR A 30 8.73 1.92 2.96
C THR A 30 7.68 3.00 2.75
N TRP A 31 7.81 4.12 3.47
CA TRP A 31 6.81 5.20 3.47
C TRP A 31 7.46 6.58 3.32
N ASP A 32 6.64 7.60 3.04
CA ASP A 32 7.06 9.00 3.16
C ASP A 32 7.00 9.49 4.62
N GLN A 33 7.42 10.73 4.86
CA GLN A 33 7.44 11.32 6.20
C GLN A 33 6.10 11.96 6.60
N GLY A 34 4.98 11.43 6.09
CA GLY A 34 3.64 11.89 6.47
C GLY A 34 3.39 11.80 7.97
N ALA A 35 2.79 12.84 8.55
CA ALA A 35 2.50 12.90 9.99
C ALA A 35 1.51 11.83 10.44
N GLU A 36 0.72 11.30 9.50
CA GLU A 36 -0.18 10.17 9.72
C GLU A 36 0.51 8.86 10.07
N MET A 37 1.83 8.77 9.85
CA MET A 37 2.66 7.63 10.25
C MET A 37 3.29 7.80 11.64
N SER A 38 2.85 8.77 12.46
CA SER A 38 3.40 8.93 13.81
C SER A 38 3.29 7.64 14.66
N SER A 39 2.26 6.83 14.42
CA SER A 39 2.03 5.54 15.11
C SER A 39 2.73 4.33 14.44
N HIS A 40 3.72 4.53 13.56
CA HIS A 40 4.46 3.47 12.87
C HIS A 40 5.11 2.43 13.82
N GLY A 41 5.52 2.83 15.04
CA GLY A 41 6.04 1.89 16.03
C GLY A 41 5.03 0.80 16.42
N VAL A 42 3.75 1.17 16.53
CA VAL A 42 2.64 0.22 16.80
C VAL A 42 2.46 -0.73 15.62
N THR A 43 2.44 -0.19 14.40
CA THR A 43 2.34 -0.99 13.17
C THR A 43 3.49 -1.99 13.05
N SER A 44 4.73 -1.54 13.25
CA SER A 44 5.93 -2.38 13.21
C SER A 44 5.85 -3.54 14.20
N ALA A 45 5.50 -3.25 15.46
CA ALA A 45 5.36 -4.25 16.51
C ALA A 45 4.23 -5.26 16.23
N ALA A 46 3.06 -4.78 15.81
CA ALA A 46 1.92 -5.62 15.50
C ALA A 46 2.17 -6.53 14.28
N LEU A 47 2.93 -6.04 13.30
CA LEU A 47 3.15 -6.76 12.05
C LEU A 47 4.45 -7.57 11.99
N GLY A 48 5.38 -7.34 12.90
CA GLY A 48 6.69 -7.99 12.89
C GLY A 48 7.55 -7.61 11.67
N LEU A 49 7.30 -6.44 11.07
CA LEU A 49 8.01 -5.97 9.87
C LEU A 49 8.81 -4.70 10.15
N LYS A 50 9.85 -4.44 9.36
CA LYS A 50 10.64 -3.20 9.49
C LYS A 50 10.02 -2.09 8.64
N ILE A 51 9.83 -0.92 9.26
CA ILE A 51 9.35 0.29 8.57
C ILE A 51 10.53 1.21 8.27
N TYR A 52 10.62 1.68 7.04
CA TYR A 52 11.63 2.62 6.55
C TYR A 52 10.95 3.89 6.03
N PHE A 53 11.62 5.03 6.21
CA PHE A 53 11.15 6.32 5.71
C PHE A 53 12.07 6.82 4.60
N CYS A 54 11.48 7.37 3.55
CA CYS A 54 12.23 8.07 2.52
C CYS A 54 12.89 9.34 3.08
N ASP A 55 14.00 9.73 2.47
CA ASP A 55 14.69 10.97 2.79
C ASP A 55 13.81 12.19 2.42
N PRO A 56 13.90 13.30 3.18
CA PRO A 56 13.19 14.52 2.84
C PRO A 56 13.52 14.97 1.42
N ALA A 57 12.51 15.47 0.70
CA ALA A 57 12.64 15.96 -0.67
C ALA A 57 13.19 14.92 -1.69
N SER A 58 13.08 13.61 -1.40
CA SER A 58 13.56 12.53 -2.28
C SER A 58 12.43 11.67 -2.88
N PRO A 59 11.52 12.24 -3.70
CA PRO A 59 10.37 11.51 -4.25
C PRO A 59 10.75 10.33 -5.16
N TRP A 60 11.97 10.32 -5.72
CA TRP A 60 12.46 9.22 -6.57
C TRP A 60 12.65 7.90 -5.81
N GLN A 61 12.83 7.92 -4.48
CA GLN A 61 12.92 6.72 -3.65
C GLN A 61 11.60 5.92 -3.59
N ARG A 62 10.51 6.50 -4.10
CA ARG A 62 9.15 5.95 -4.10
C ARG A 62 8.48 6.05 -5.46
N GLY A 63 9.25 5.90 -6.54
CA GLY A 63 8.75 6.01 -7.92
C GLY A 63 7.58 5.06 -8.24
N SER A 64 7.55 3.87 -7.64
CA SER A 64 6.44 2.92 -7.76
C SER A 64 5.15 3.44 -7.12
N ASN A 65 5.23 4.10 -5.96
CA ASN A 65 4.08 4.68 -5.26
C ASN A 65 3.49 5.83 -6.08
N GLU A 66 4.33 6.71 -6.62
CA GLU A 66 3.86 7.82 -7.49
C GLU A 66 3.19 7.31 -8.76
N ASN A 67 3.77 6.31 -9.42
CA ASN A 67 3.14 5.68 -10.58
C ASN A 67 1.78 5.05 -10.21
N THR A 68 1.69 4.36 -9.08
CA THR A 68 0.45 3.72 -8.62
C THR A 68 -0.61 4.76 -8.24
N ASN A 69 -0.22 5.83 -7.55
CA ASN A 69 -1.10 6.96 -7.23
C ASN A 69 -1.61 7.65 -8.51
N GLY A 70 -0.78 7.77 -9.54
CA GLY A 70 -1.20 8.28 -10.85
C GLY A 70 -2.30 7.42 -11.50
N LEU A 71 -2.22 6.09 -11.36
CA LEU A 71 -3.25 5.18 -11.85
C LEU A 71 -4.54 5.26 -11.03
N LEU A 72 -4.44 5.33 -9.70
CA LEU A 72 -5.59 5.50 -8.82
C LEU A 72 -6.35 6.79 -9.14
N ARG A 73 -5.64 7.87 -9.51
CA ARG A 73 -6.26 9.15 -9.92
C ARG A 73 -7.08 9.07 -11.21
N GLN A 74 -6.97 8.01 -12.01
CA GLN A 74 -7.88 7.76 -13.15
C GLN A 74 -9.29 7.36 -12.69
N TYR A 75 -9.41 6.82 -11.47
CA TYR A 75 -10.67 6.36 -10.88
C TYR A 75 -11.14 7.29 -9.75
N PHE A 76 -10.20 7.91 -9.05
CA PHE A 76 -10.46 8.85 -7.95
C PHE A 76 -9.84 10.23 -8.29
N PRO A 77 -10.48 11.03 -9.17
CA PRO A 77 -9.93 12.31 -9.59
C PRO A 77 -9.70 13.25 -8.41
N LYS A 78 -8.60 14.00 -8.46
CA LYS A 78 -8.23 14.97 -7.42
C LYS A 78 -9.36 15.97 -7.18
N GLY A 79 -9.66 16.26 -5.92
CA GLY A 79 -10.75 17.17 -5.53
C GLY A 79 -12.12 16.51 -5.46
N THR A 80 -12.24 15.23 -5.83
CA THR A 80 -13.47 14.46 -5.59
C THR A 80 -13.47 13.97 -4.13
N PRO A 81 -14.51 14.28 -3.34
CA PRO A 81 -14.63 13.76 -1.99
C PRO A 81 -14.71 12.23 -2.01
N LEU A 82 -13.82 11.56 -1.26
CA LEU A 82 -13.78 10.10 -1.21
C LEU A 82 -15.02 9.49 -0.53
N GLN A 83 -15.75 10.28 0.25
CA GLN A 83 -16.99 9.88 0.93
C GLN A 83 -18.12 9.48 -0.03
N ARG A 84 -17.98 9.77 -1.33
CA ARG A 84 -18.92 9.35 -2.37
C ARG A 84 -18.73 7.89 -2.79
N TYR A 85 -17.60 7.30 -2.42
CA TYR A 85 -17.27 5.93 -2.72
C TYR A 85 -17.52 5.07 -1.48
N THR A 86 -18.00 3.85 -1.73
CA THR A 86 -18.07 2.77 -0.76
C THR A 86 -16.72 2.06 -0.68
N GLN A 87 -16.58 1.07 0.21
CA GLN A 87 -15.37 0.23 0.22
C GLN A 87 -15.27 -0.68 -1.02
N ASP A 88 -16.39 -1.03 -1.65
CA ASP A 88 -16.40 -1.88 -2.86
C ASP A 88 -15.74 -1.18 -4.06
N ASP A 89 -15.81 0.15 -4.12
CA ASP A 89 -15.21 0.94 -5.20
C ASP A 89 -13.66 0.85 -5.24
N PRO A 90 -12.90 1.17 -4.17
CA PRO A 90 -11.46 0.98 -4.15
C PRO A 90 -11.06 -0.50 -4.27
N ASP A 91 -11.86 -1.44 -3.76
CA ASP A 91 -11.57 -2.87 -3.90
C ASP A 91 -11.69 -3.32 -5.37
N ALA A 92 -12.73 -2.88 -6.08
CA ALA A 92 -12.89 -3.12 -7.51
C ALA A 92 -11.75 -2.49 -8.34
N VAL A 93 -11.34 -1.27 -7.99
CA VAL A 93 -10.21 -0.60 -8.65
C VAL A 93 -8.89 -1.33 -8.35
N ALA A 94 -8.64 -1.74 -7.11
CA ALA A 94 -7.46 -2.52 -6.73
C ALA A 94 -7.41 -3.84 -7.50
N SER A 95 -8.52 -4.58 -7.56
CA SER A 95 -8.64 -5.80 -8.36
C SER A 95 -8.33 -5.54 -9.83
N ARG A 96 -8.90 -4.50 -10.43
CA ARG A 96 -8.63 -4.12 -11.83
C ARG A 96 -7.15 -3.78 -12.07
N LEU A 97 -6.51 -3.07 -11.15
CA LEU A 97 -5.09 -2.71 -11.27
C LEU A 97 -4.15 -3.89 -11.05
N ASN A 98 -4.54 -4.84 -10.18
CA ASN A 98 -3.81 -6.06 -9.89
C ASN A 98 -3.92 -7.12 -11.01
N HIS A 99 -5.01 -7.07 -11.79
CA HIS A 99 -5.21 -7.92 -12.97
C HIS A 99 -4.85 -7.22 -14.30
N ARG A 100 -4.26 -6.03 -14.24
CA ARG A 100 -3.80 -5.30 -15.44
C ARG A 100 -2.36 -5.70 -15.79
N PRO A 101 -2.09 -6.23 -17.01
CA PRO A 101 -0.74 -6.50 -17.49
C PRO A 101 0.20 -5.30 -17.35
N ARG A 102 1.44 -5.54 -16.88
CA ARG A 102 2.47 -4.51 -16.74
C ARG A 102 3.67 -4.83 -17.60
N LYS A 103 4.09 -3.86 -18.43
CA LYS A 103 5.31 -4.00 -19.25
C LYS A 103 6.56 -4.30 -18.42
N CYS A 104 6.68 -3.73 -17.22
CA CYS A 104 7.80 -4.01 -16.30
C CYS A 104 7.79 -5.41 -15.68
N LEU A 105 6.72 -6.18 -15.86
CA LEU A 105 6.58 -7.56 -15.40
C LEU A 105 6.51 -8.54 -16.58
N ASP A 106 7.10 -8.18 -17.72
CA ASP A 106 7.03 -8.95 -18.97
C ASP A 106 5.59 -9.23 -19.41
N TRP A 107 4.72 -8.23 -19.22
CA TRP A 107 3.28 -8.29 -19.47
C TRP A 107 2.48 -9.26 -18.59
N ALA A 108 3.09 -9.84 -17.55
CA ALA A 108 2.32 -10.47 -16.48
C ALA A 108 1.54 -9.42 -15.66
N THR A 109 0.48 -9.88 -15.00
CA THR A 109 -0.28 -9.10 -14.03
C THR A 109 0.43 -9.10 -12.66
N PRO A 110 0.27 -8.04 -11.85
CA PRO A 110 0.74 -8.05 -10.46
C PRO A 110 0.22 -9.25 -9.65
N ALA A 111 -1.05 -9.64 -9.84
CA ALA A 111 -1.65 -10.78 -9.14
C ALA A 111 -0.95 -12.11 -9.50
N GLU A 112 -0.65 -12.35 -10.79
CA GLU A 112 0.07 -13.55 -11.21
C GLU A 112 1.50 -13.59 -10.65
N ARG A 113 2.22 -12.46 -10.71
CA ARG A 113 3.59 -12.39 -10.17
C ARG A 113 3.58 -12.61 -8.66
N PHE A 114 2.67 -11.96 -7.95
CA PHE A 114 2.53 -12.12 -6.50
C PHE A 114 2.23 -13.57 -6.10
N SER A 115 1.33 -14.23 -6.82
CA SER A 115 0.97 -15.63 -6.54
C SER A 115 2.16 -16.58 -6.75
N ARG A 116 2.93 -16.40 -7.84
CA ARG A 116 4.15 -17.20 -8.08
C ARG A 116 5.21 -16.99 -6.99
N GLU A 117 5.37 -15.77 -6.50
CA GLU A 117 6.31 -15.49 -5.41
C GLU A 117 5.88 -16.20 -4.12
N ILE A 118 4.58 -16.21 -3.79
CA ILE A 118 4.05 -16.97 -2.64
C ILE A 118 4.33 -18.47 -2.78
N GLU A 119 4.02 -19.05 -3.95
CA GLU A 119 4.27 -20.47 -4.23
C GLU A 119 5.75 -20.82 -4.07
N SER A 120 6.64 -19.95 -4.56
CA SER A 120 8.10 -20.15 -4.47
C SER A 120 8.64 -20.11 -3.05
N GLN A 121 7.97 -19.41 -2.12
CA GLN A 121 8.37 -19.32 -0.72
C GLN A 121 7.77 -20.40 0.17
N THR A 122 6.82 -21.17 -0.34
CA THR A 122 6.18 -22.29 0.38
C THR A 122 6.86 -23.63 0.07
N THR A 123 7.76 -23.66 -0.93
CA THR A 123 8.54 -24.83 -1.36
C THR A 123 9.96 -24.76 -0.80
#